data_AF-A0A3L7P9R0-F1
#
_entry.id   AF-A0A3L7P9R0-F1
#
_cell.length_a   1.000
_cell.length_b   1.000
_cell.length_c   1.000
_cell.angle_alpha   90.00
_cell.angle_beta   90.00
_cell.angle_gamma   90.00
#
_symmetry.space_group_name_H-M   'P 1'
#
loop_
_entity.id
_entity.type
_entity.pdbx_description
1 polymer ?
#
loop_
_entity_poly.entity_id
_entity_poly.type
_entity_poly.pdbx_seq_one_letter_code
_entity_poly.pdbx_strand_id
1 'polypeptide(L)'
;VLILVLLGLSRLGVAVLNSPFDPANKILPTIYFSDSWEFEPGADLKPRREVWGGLLFALVGLLVYVRLFRNDRLALRLGLFAILGGMLGFPGGQCIQAYHAWNSEAFATGAWKDWFGYFNWWNMMETAFGMIWGAVLGMGVWLNCRLIPSECPQPAVSLTPSWEAALCVFHGVLLIASEQATLGTGGHIVSGYTSGGLLMTLIPAAAICSGRAWPYLMVLPIVAAPIVAKSIRAFNYSDTPHFSSGTGWLVIVAIPMAILSYAAIELMIRGHHKQSTRSFAAVALLLTTFTFFGLNTEFFGHGWPWRQWTGRTPNQIIFTVCAMALTGLCLTMLRRRDPLQSGSVIERR
;
A
#
# COMPACT_ATOMS: atom_id res chain seq x y z
N VAL A 1 -20.51 -3.26 -12.51
CA VAL A 1 -21.67 -3.26 -11.58
C VAL A 1 -21.25 -3.24 -10.12
N LEU A 2 -20.52 -4.24 -9.60
CA LEU A 2 -20.14 -4.29 -8.18
C LEU A 2 -19.51 -2.99 -7.66
N ILE A 3 -18.48 -2.46 -8.34
CA ILE A 3 -17.81 -1.23 -7.89
C ILE A 3 -18.78 -0.03 -7.81
N LEU A 4 -19.75 0.08 -8.73
CA LEU A 4 -20.77 1.13 -8.69
C LEU A 4 -21.68 0.97 -7.47
N VAL A 5 -22.05 -0.25 -7.12
CA VAL A 5 -22.80 -0.55 -5.89
C VAL A 5 -21.97 -0.17 -4.66
N LEU A 6 -20.68 -0.50 -4.63
CA LEU A 6 -19.78 -0.12 -3.52
C LEU A 6 -19.63 1.40 -3.40
N LEU A 7 -19.57 2.13 -4.51
CA LEU A 7 -19.58 3.60 -4.51
C LEU A 7 -20.90 4.15 -3.95
N GLY A 8 -22.04 3.56 -4.33
CA GLY A 8 -23.35 3.90 -3.76
C GLY A 8 -23.42 3.66 -2.25
N LEU A 9 -22.96 2.50 -1.79
CA LEU A 9 -22.85 2.18 -0.36
C LEU A 9 -21.89 3.12 0.36
N SER A 10 -20.81 3.52 -0.30
CA SER A 10 -19.87 4.50 0.26
C SER A 10 -20.54 5.86 0.47
N ARG A 11 -21.33 6.34 -0.49
CA ARG A 11 -22.11 7.57 -0.33
C ARG A 11 -23.15 7.45 0.79
N LEU A 12 -23.83 6.31 0.88
CA LEU A 12 -24.78 6.03 1.96
C LEU A 12 -24.08 6.05 3.33
N GLY A 13 -22.93 5.39 3.47
CA GLY A 13 -22.17 5.38 4.71
C GLY A 13 -21.70 6.77 5.15
N VAL A 14 -21.28 7.62 4.20
CA VAL A 14 -20.95 9.02 4.49
C VAL A 14 -22.18 9.80 4.95
N ALA A 15 -23.35 9.58 4.33
CA ALA A 15 -24.59 10.25 4.70
C ALA A 15 -25.08 9.84 6.10
N VAL A 16 -24.90 8.57 6.47
CA VAL A 16 -25.39 8.01 7.74
C VAL A 16 -24.43 8.27 8.90
N LEU A 17 -23.12 8.14 8.69
CA LEU A 17 -22.13 8.15 9.79
C LEU A 17 -21.20 9.37 9.79
N ASN A 18 -20.97 10.00 8.64
CA ASN A 18 -20.07 11.15 8.50
C ASN A 18 -20.78 12.43 8.06
N SER A 19 -22.09 12.53 8.32
CA SER A 19 -22.89 13.73 8.06
C SER A 19 -23.85 13.98 9.24
N PRO A 20 -24.21 15.24 9.54
CA PRO A 20 -23.68 16.46 8.91
C PRO A 20 -22.20 16.71 9.27
N PHE A 21 -21.47 17.34 8.36
CA PHE A 21 -20.13 17.88 8.61
C PHE A 21 -20.20 19.36 8.25
N ASP A 22 -20.34 20.20 9.26
CA ASP A 22 -20.48 21.65 9.14
C ASP A 22 -19.53 22.35 10.13
N PRO A 23 -18.24 22.40 9.79
CA PRO A 23 -17.21 22.96 10.67
C PRO A 23 -17.38 24.47 10.91
N ALA A 24 -18.00 25.21 9.98
CA ALA A 24 -18.27 26.64 10.17
C ALA A 24 -19.14 26.91 11.41
N ASN A 25 -20.06 25.98 11.71
CA ASN A 25 -20.91 26.01 12.89
C ASN A 25 -20.43 25.07 14.01
N LYS A 26 -19.20 24.56 13.92
CA LYS A 26 -18.60 23.58 14.85
C LYS A 26 -19.40 22.28 14.99
N ILE A 27 -20.06 21.85 13.91
CA ILE A 27 -20.84 20.62 13.86
C ILE A 27 -19.99 19.53 13.23
N LEU A 28 -19.64 18.53 14.04
CA LEU A 28 -18.95 17.33 13.59
C LEU A 28 -19.94 16.15 13.47
N PRO A 29 -19.66 15.17 12.60
CA PRO A 29 -20.43 13.95 12.52
C PRO A 29 -20.39 13.15 13.81
N THR A 30 -21.39 12.30 14.02
CA THR A 30 -21.48 11.39 15.17
C THR A 30 -20.25 10.49 15.31
N ILE A 31 -19.65 10.08 14.18
CA ILE A 31 -18.39 9.35 14.15
C ILE A 31 -17.34 10.23 13.47
N TYR A 32 -16.42 10.73 14.28
CA TYR A 32 -15.29 11.56 13.87
C TYR A 32 -14.10 11.21 14.79
N PHE A 33 -12.95 10.83 14.21
CA PHE A 33 -11.83 10.23 14.95
C PHE A 33 -10.64 11.17 15.15
N SER A 34 -10.43 12.14 14.27
CA SER A 34 -9.36 13.14 14.37
C SER A 34 -9.84 14.41 15.05
N ASP A 35 -8.89 15.25 15.42
CA ASP A 35 -9.21 16.64 15.75
C ASP A 35 -9.68 17.39 14.50
N SER A 36 -10.61 18.32 14.66
CA SER A 36 -11.02 19.19 13.57
C SER A 36 -10.12 20.42 13.56
N TRP A 37 -9.02 20.31 12.81
CA TRP A 37 -8.06 21.39 12.60
C TRP A 37 -8.68 22.69 12.05
N GLU A 38 -9.91 22.64 11.54
CA GLU A 38 -10.69 23.82 11.17
C GLU A 38 -11.06 24.71 12.38
N PHE A 39 -10.95 24.18 13.60
CA PHE A 39 -11.21 24.90 14.84
C PHE A 39 -9.94 25.47 15.47
N GLU A 40 -8.76 25.19 14.91
CA GLU A 40 -7.47 25.67 15.40
C GLU A 40 -7.01 26.92 14.62
N PRO A 41 -6.97 28.11 15.27
CA PRO A 41 -6.54 29.32 14.60
C PRO A 41 -5.04 29.25 14.25
N GLY A 42 -4.71 29.42 12.97
CA GLY A 42 -3.33 29.41 12.48
C GLY A 42 -2.76 28.01 12.20
N ALA A 43 -3.58 26.96 12.20
CA ALA A 43 -3.13 25.64 11.79
C ALA A 43 -2.75 25.62 10.29
N ASP A 44 -1.53 25.17 10.00
CA ASP A 44 -0.97 25.11 8.64
C ASP A 44 -1.38 23.80 7.90
N LEU A 45 -2.20 22.98 8.55
CA LEU A 45 -2.66 21.69 8.03
C LEU A 45 -3.97 21.86 7.26
N LYS A 46 -4.06 21.24 6.08
CA LYS A 46 -5.31 21.11 5.32
C LYS A 46 -6.04 19.83 5.72
N PRO A 47 -7.04 19.87 6.62
CA PRO A 47 -7.74 18.67 7.06
C PRO A 47 -8.46 18.01 5.88
N ARG A 48 -8.36 16.68 5.80
CA ARG A 48 -9.17 15.89 4.88
C ARG A 48 -10.43 15.48 5.62
N ARG A 49 -11.60 15.71 5.01
CA ARG A 49 -12.87 15.25 5.56
C ARG A 49 -12.81 13.73 5.80
N GLU A 50 -13.16 13.34 7.01
CA GLU A 50 -13.30 11.94 7.36
C GLU A 50 -14.50 11.30 6.67
N VAL A 51 -14.25 10.22 5.92
CA VAL A 51 -15.27 9.47 5.17
C VAL A 51 -15.26 7.99 5.54
N TRP A 52 -14.84 7.68 6.77
CA TRP A 52 -14.65 6.32 7.28
C TRP A 52 -15.91 5.45 7.20
N GLY A 53 -17.07 6.04 7.49
CA GLY A 53 -18.38 5.38 7.37
C GLY A 53 -18.66 4.93 5.94
N GLY A 54 -18.22 5.71 4.95
CA GLY A 54 -18.30 5.31 3.54
C GLY A 54 -17.44 4.09 3.22
N LEU A 55 -16.20 4.03 3.74
CA LEU A 55 -15.34 2.86 3.54
C LEU A 55 -15.90 1.62 4.27
N LEU A 56 -16.44 1.80 5.48
CA LEU A 56 -17.06 0.73 6.26
C LEU A 56 -18.26 0.12 5.55
N PHE A 57 -19.18 0.94 5.03
CA PHE A 57 -20.37 0.46 4.31
C PHE A 57 -19.96 -0.28 3.03
N ALA A 58 -18.99 0.24 2.28
CA ALA A 58 -18.46 -0.43 1.11
C ALA A 58 -17.82 -1.80 1.48
N LEU A 59 -17.04 -1.86 2.57
CA LEU A 59 -16.42 -3.09 3.04
C LEU A 59 -17.49 -4.13 3.46
N VAL A 60 -18.46 -3.75 4.28
CA VAL A 60 -19.55 -4.64 4.71
C VAL A 60 -20.32 -5.15 3.50
N GLY A 61 -20.68 -4.26 2.57
CA GLY A 61 -21.36 -4.65 1.33
C GLY A 61 -20.55 -5.63 0.49
N LEU A 62 -19.24 -5.43 0.39
CA LEU A 62 -18.34 -6.34 -0.31
C LEU A 62 -18.29 -7.72 0.37
N LEU A 63 -18.16 -7.78 1.69
CA LEU A 63 -18.14 -9.04 2.44
C LEU A 63 -19.46 -9.80 2.32
N VAL A 64 -20.59 -9.11 2.41
CA VAL A 64 -21.93 -9.68 2.19
C VAL A 64 -22.04 -10.22 0.77
N TYR A 65 -21.63 -9.45 -0.24
CA TYR A 65 -21.65 -9.87 -1.63
C TYR A 65 -20.82 -11.15 -1.87
N VAL A 66 -19.57 -11.13 -1.40
CA VAL A 66 -18.64 -12.25 -1.53
C VAL A 66 -19.17 -13.50 -0.84
N ARG A 67 -19.76 -13.36 0.36
CA ARG A 67 -20.28 -14.51 1.12
C ARG A 67 -21.57 -15.07 0.57
N LEU A 68 -22.55 -14.21 0.26
CA LEU A 68 -23.91 -14.63 -0.10
C LEU A 68 -24.05 -14.94 -1.59
N PHE A 69 -23.40 -14.18 -2.47
CA PHE A 69 -23.58 -14.30 -3.91
C PHE A 69 -22.42 -15.02 -4.60
N ARG A 70 -21.19 -14.86 -4.10
CA ARG A 70 -20.03 -15.57 -4.66
C ARG A 70 -19.68 -16.85 -3.91
N ASN A 71 -20.21 -17.02 -2.69
CA ASN A 71 -19.87 -18.12 -1.79
C ASN A 71 -18.34 -18.31 -1.63
N ASP A 72 -17.57 -17.23 -1.77
CA ASP A 72 -16.11 -17.27 -1.74
C ASP A 72 -15.64 -17.14 -0.28
N ARG A 73 -15.28 -18.29 0.28
CA ARG A 73 -14.83 -18.41 1.67
C ARG A 73 -13.45 -17.79 1.88
N LEU A 74 -12.58 -17.82 0.89
CA LEU A 74 -11.24 -17.27 1.00
C LEU A 74 -11.32 -15.75 1.12
N ALA A 75 -12.00 -15.09 0.18
CA ALA A 75 -12.13 -13.64 0.18
C ALA A 75 -12.85 -13.12 1.44
N LEU A 76 -13.91 -13.79 1.92
CA LEU A 76 -14.53 -13.42 3.20
C LEU A 76 -13.53 -13.51 4.36
N ARG A 77 -12.83 -14.64 4.49
CA ARG A 77 -11.90 -14.85 5.60
C ARG A 77 -10.76 -13.84 5.57
N LEU A 78 -10.18 -13.58 4.40
CA LEU A 78 -9.14 -12.54 4.26
C LEU A 78 -9.67 -11.16 4.64
N GLY A 79 -10.91 -10.83 4.27
CA GLY A 79 -11.57 -9.60 4.72
C GLY A 79 -11.72 -9.52 6.24
N LEU A 80 -12.12 -10.61 6.90
CA LEU A 80 -12.23 -10.67 8.36
C LEU A 80 -10.86 -10.59 9.05
N PHE A 81 -9.82 -11.23 8.50
CA PHE A 81 -8.45 -11.09 8.99
C PHE A 81 -7.91 -9.66 8.81
N ALA A 82 -8.23 -8.99 7.70
CA ALA A 82 -7.87 -7.58 7.50
C ALA A 82 -8.59 -6.65 8.50
N ILE A 83 -9.87 -6.91 8.82
CA ILE A 83 -10.61 -6.21 9.88
C ILE A 83 -9.93 -6.44 11.24
N LEU A 84 -9.67 -7.69 11.60
CA LEU A 84 -9.01 -8.05 12.85
C LEU A 84 -7.62 -7.39 12.95
N GLY A 85 -6.84 -7.42 11.87
CA GLY A 85 -5.55 -6.77 11.80
C GLY A 85 -5.66 -5.26 12.01
N GLY A 86 -6.71 -4.62 11.51
CA GLY A 86 -6.95 -3.19 11.72
C GLY A 86 -7.35 -2.88 13.17
N MET A 87 -8.26 -3.69 13.71
CA MET A 87 -8.73 -3.60 15.10
C MET A 87 -7.62 -3.81 16.13
N LEU A 88 -6.63 -4.64 15.83
CA LEU A 88 -5.48 -4.87 16.70
C LEU A 88 -4.35 -3.88 16.41
N GLY A 89 -4.08 -3.61 15.13
CA GLY A 89 -2.90 -2.87 14.71
C GLY A 89 -2.97 -1.39 15.05
N PHE A 90 -4.07 -0.70 14.72
CA PHE A 90 -4.16 0.73 15.00
C PHE A 90 -4.19 1.02 16.50
N PRO A 91 -5.07 0.38 17.32
CA PRO A 91 -5.00 0.53 18.77
C PRO A 91 -3.66 0.09 19.37
N GLY A 92 -3.07 -1.00 18.87
CA GLY A 92 -1.75 -1.47 19.32
C GLY A 92 -0.64 -0.46 19.10
N GLY A 93 -0.61 0.17 17.92
CA GLY A 93 0.31 1.28 17.64
C GLY A 93 0.04 2.49 18.54
N GLN A 94 -1.23 2.87 18.69
CA GLN A 94 -1.64 4.00 19.55
C GLN A 94 -1.25 3.78 21.01
N CYS A 95 -1.36 2.54 21.52
CA CYS A 95 -0.90 2.20 22.87
C CYS A 95 0.60 2.47 23.05
N ILE A 96 1.44 2.21 22.05
CA ILE A 96 2.88 2.50 22.12
C ILE A 96 3.11 4.01 22.23
N GLN A 97 2.44 4.81 21.39
CA GLN A 97 2.55 6.26 21.42
C GLN A 97 2.02 6.86 22.72
N ALA A 98 0.85 6.40 23.19
CA ALA A 98 0.23 6.85 24.43
C ALA A 98 1.06 6.47 25.65
N TYR A 99 1.64 5.26 25.67
CA TYR A 99 2.52 4.82 26.76
C TYR A 99 3.74 5.74 26.89
N HIS A 100 4.38 6.11 25.78
CA HIS A 100 5.44 7.11 25.81
C HIS A 100 4.94 8.47 26.32
N ALA A 101 3.80 8.95 25.83
CA ALA A 101 3.26 10.25 26.21
C ALA A 101 2.97 10.35 27.72
N TRP A 102 2.45 9.29 28.34
CA TRP A 102 2.13 9.26 29.77
C TRP A 102 3.32 8.94 30.67
N ASN A 103 4.40 8.38 30.14
CA ASN A 103 5.58 7.97 30.91
C ASN A 103 6.86 8.67 30.42
N SER A 104 6.73 9.86 29.86
CA SER A 104 7.84 10.57 29.19
C SER A 104 9.09 10.73 30.07
N GLU A 105 8.93 10.96 31.37
CA GLU A 105 10.04 11.04 32.33
C GLU A 105 10.82 9.73 32.45
N ALA A 106 10.14 8.59 32.48
CA ALA A 106 10.79 7.27 32.51
C ALA A 106 11.60 7.00 31.23
N PHE A 107 11.14 7.49 30.09
CA PHE A 107 11.90 7.40 28.83
C PHE A 107 13.10 8.36 28.81
N ALA A 108 12.95 9.56 29.39
CA ALA A 108 14.02 10.56 29.46
C ALA A 108 15.15 10.21 30.46
N THR A 109 14.84 9.40 31.48
CA THR A 109 15.80 9.04 32.55
C THR A 109 16.26 7.58 32.51
N GLY A 110 15.61 6.74 31.70
CA GLY A 110 15.92 5.31 31.60
C GLY A 110 17.27 4.99 30.95
N ALA A 111 17.68 3.71 31.05
CA ALA A 111 18.95 3.21 30.52
C ALA A 111 19.13 3.38 29.01
N TRP A 112 18.03 3.58 28.28
CA TRP A 112 17.99 3.74 26.82
C TRP A 112 17.57 5.16 26.41
N LYS A 113 17.68 6.15 27.30
CA LYS A 113 17.25 7.54 27.04
C LYS A 113 17.86 8.12 25.77
N ASP A 114 19.14 7.83 25.50
CA ASP A 114 19.83 8.36 24.32
C ASP A 114 19.27 7.75 23.04
N TRP A 115 18.79 6.51 23.11
CA TRP A 115 18.11 5.84 21.99
C TRP A 115 16.69 6.37 21.80
N PHE A 116 15.91 6.46 22.86
CA PHE A 116 14.53 6.95 22.83
C PHE A 116 14.43 8.44 22.49
N GLY A 117 15.47 9.23 22.77
CA GLY A 117 15.57 10.62 22.35
C GLY A 117 15.49 10.83 20.83
N TYR A 118 15.81 9.80 20.03
CA TYR A 118 15.68 9.82 18.58
C TYR A 118 14.37 9.23 18.05
N PHE A 119 13.45 8.80 18.90
CA PHE A 119 12.22 8.18 18.44
C PHE A 119 11.22 9.24 17.98
N ASN A 120 10.86 9.22 16.70
CA ASN A 120 9.59 9.77 16.28
C ASN A 120 8.48 8.77 16.63
N TRP A 121 7.79 9.02 17.74
CA TRP A 121 6.77 8.11 18.27
C TRP A 121 5.54 7.97 17.37
N TRP A 122 5.24 8.98 16.54
CA TRP A 122 4.21 8.87 15.51
C TRP A 122 4.60 7.83 14.45
N ASN A 123 5.81 7.94 13.90
CA ASN A 123 6.32 6.96 12.93
C ASN A 123 6.43 5.56 13.55
N MET A 124 6.76 5.47 14.85
CA MET A 124 6.80 4.20 15.56
C MET A 124 5.42 3.59 15.70
N MET A 125 4.39 4.40 15.99
CA MET A 125 2.99 3.99 15.96
C MET A 125 2.58 3.44 14.59
N GLU A 126 2.86 4.17 13.51
CA GLU A 126 2.54 3.73 12.14
C GLU A 126 3.26 2.44 11.77
N THR A 127 4.53 2.29 12.18
CA THR A 127 5.34 1.09 11.94
C THR A 127 4.78 -0.12 12.70
N ALA A 128 4.42 0.06 13.97
CA ALA A 128 3.81 -1.00 14.76
C ALA A 128 2.43 -1.40 14.24
N PHE A 129 1.60 -0.42 13.85
CA PHE A 129 0.33 -0.65 13.18
C PHE A 129 0.52 -1.51 11.93
N GLY A 130 1.40 -1.10 11.02
CA GLY A 130 1.66 -1.83 9.78
C GLY A 130 2.18 -3.25 10.02
N MET A 131 3.05 -3.42 11.02
CA MET A 131 3.57 -4.74 11.42
C MET A 131 2.47 -5.67 11.91
N ILE A 132 1.63 -5.23 12.86
CA ILE A 132 0.54 -6.05 13.42
C ILE A 132 -0.47 -6.38 12.33
N TRP A 133 -0.88 -5.37 11.54
CA TRP A 133 -1.84 -5.56 10.46
C TRP A 133 -1.33 -6.56 9.41
N GLY A 134 -0.08 -6.38 8.96
CA GLY A 134 0.57 -7.28 8.00
C GLY A 134 0.75 -8.71 8.53
N ALA A 135 1.12 -8.87 9.80
CA ALA A 135 1.25 -10.18 10.44
C ALA A 135 -0.09 -10.92 10.53
N VAL A 136 -1.16 -10.24 10.94
CA VAL A 136 -2.51 -10.82 11.03
C VAL A 136 -3.04 -11.19 9.64
N LEU A 137 -2.84 -10.33 8.63
CA LEU A 137 -3.25 -10.63 7.26
C LEU A 137 -2.45 -11.80 6.67
N GLY A 138 -1.13 -11.82 6.87
CA GLY A 138 -0.24 -12.90 6.44
C GLY A 138 -0.61 -14.24 7.09
N MET A 139 -0.93 -14.24 8.38
CA MET A 139 -1.49 -15.39 9.08
C MET A 139 -2.83 -15.82 8.48
N GLY A 140 -3.69 -14.86 8.12
CA GLY A 140 -4.94 -15.13 7.41
C GLY A 140 -4.75 -15.86 6.09
N VAL A 141 -3.77 -15.44 5.28
CA VAL A 141 -3.38 -16.14 4.04
C VAL A 141 -2.86 -17.54 4.36
N TRP A 142 -1.95 -17.67 5.33
CA TRP A 142 -1.35 -18.96 5.67
C TRP A 142 -2.37 -19.99 6.15
N LEU A 143 -3.28 -19.61 7.06
CA LEU A 143 -4.31 -20.51 7.60
C LEU A 143 -5.37 -20.90 6.56
N ASN A 144 -5.49 -20.12 5.48
CA ASN A 144 -6.46 -20.34 4.42
C ASN A 144 -5.82 -20.75 3.09
N CYS A 145 -4.54 -21.09 3.07
CA CYS A 145 -3.81 -21.44 1.84
C CYS A 145 -4.46 -22.60 1.08
N ARG A 146 -5.09 -23.54 1.80
CA ARG A 146 -5.84 -24.67 1.23
C ARG A 146 -7.09 -24.27 0.42
N LEU A 147 -7.57 -23.04 0.59
CA LEU A 147 -8.70 -22.50 -0.17
C LEU A 147 -8.26 -21.83 -1.47
N ILE A 148 -6.96 -21.65 -1.68
CA ILE A 148 -6.40 -21.10 -2.92
C ILE A 148 -6.42 -22.23 -3.96
N PRO A 149 -7.11 -22.07 -5.10
CA PRO A 149 -7.14 -23.09 -6.13
C PRO A 149 -5.74 -23.40 -6.67
N SER A 150 -5.38 -24.68 -6.75
CA SER A 150 -4.10 -25.14 -7.32
C SER A 150 -4.08 -25.05 -8.85
N GLU A 151 -5.25 -25.11 -9.48
CA GLU A 151 -5.45 -24.94 -10.92
C GLU A 151 -6.41 -23.77 -11.13
N CYS A 152 -5.91 -22.71 -11.77
CA CYS A 152 -6.78 -21.66 -12.26
C CYS A 152 -7.13 -22.02 -13.71
N PRO A 153 -8.43 -22.19 -14.06
CA PRO A 153 -8.85 -22.18 -15.46
C PRO A 153 -8.22 -20.94 -16.11
N GLN A 154 -7.71 -21.06 -17.34
CA GLN A 154 -7.10 -19.90 -17.99
C GLN A 154 -8.08 -18.72 -17.89
N PRO A 155 -7.70 -17.62 -17.22
CA PRO A 155 -8.61 -16.52 -17.03
C PRO A 155 -9.02 -16.03 -18.41
N ALA A 156 -10.33 -15.86 -18.63
CA ALA A 156 -10.84 -15.31 -19.87
C ALA A 156 -10.34 -13.86 -19.97
N VAL A 157 -9.21 -13.66 -20.66
CA VAL A 157 -8.67 -12.33 -20.94
C VAL A 157 -9.65 -11.64 -21.89
N SER A 158 -10.36 -10.64 -21.38
CA SER A 158 -11.34 -9.90 -22.16
C SER A 158 -10.82 -8.58 -22.71
N LEU A 159 -9.73 -8.04 -22.15
CA LEU A 159 -9.13 -6.80 -22.65
C LEU A 159 -8.21 -7.05 -23.84
N THR A 160 -8.33 -6.20 -24.85
CA THR A 160 -7.37 -6.14 -25.96
C THR A 160 -6.06 -5.46 -25.48
N PRO A 161 -4.90 -5.77 -26.10
CA PRO A 161 -3.64 -5.12 -25.70
C PRO A 161 -3.69 -3.59 -25.74
N SER A 162 -4.40 -3.03 -26.72
CA SER A 162 -4.57 -1.58 -26.86
C SER A 162 -5.31 -0.97 -25.67
N TRP A 163 -6.35 -1.65 -25.18
CA TRP A 163 -7.08 -1.19 -23.98
C TRP A 163 -6.26 -1.36 -22.70
N GLU A 164 -5.46 -2.42 -22.58
CA GLU A 164 -4.54 -2.55 -21.44
C GLU A 164 -3.55 -1.40 -21.38
N ALA A 165 -2.93 -1.06 -22.52
CA ALA A 165 -2.00 0.05 -22.63
C ALA A 165 -2.67 1.40 -22.36
N ALA A 166 -3.86 1.63 -22.95
CA ALA A 166 -4.62 2.86 -22.77
C ALA A 166 -5.00 3.08 -21.29
N LEU A 167 -5.51 2.04 -20.62
CA LEU A 167 -5.83 2.12 -19.18
C LEU A 167 -4.57 2.33 -18.34
N CYS A 168 -3.42 1.77 -18.74
CA CYS A 168 -2.18 1.87 -17.98
C CYS A 168 -1.63 3.29 -18.05
N VAL A 169 -1.60 3.87 -19.26
CA VAL A 169 -1.22 5.27 -19.47
C VAL A 169 -2.19 6.20 -18.73
N PHE A 170 -3.49 5.98 -18.87
CA PHE A 170 -4.50 6.80 -18.21
C PHE A 170 -4.38 6.77 -16.68
N HIS A 171 -4.25 5.58 -16.09
CA HIS A 171 -4.07 5.43 -14.65
C HIS A 171 -2.74 6.02 -14.18
N GLY A 172 -1.65 5.81 -14.93
CA GLY A 172 -0.34 6.39 -14.63
C GLY A 172 -0.37 7.92 -14.64
N VAL A 173 -1.04 8.53 -15.63
CA VAL A 173 -1.27 9.99 -15.67
C VAL A 173 -2.04 10.43 -14.44
N LEU A 174 -3.13 9.77 -14.05
CA LEU A 174 -3.90 10.12 -12.85
C LEU A 174 -3.05 10.05 -11.57
N LEU A 175 -2.23 9.01 -11.41
CA LEU A 175 -1.35 8.86 -10.25
C LEU A 175 -0.30 9.97 -10.18
N ILE A 176 0.40 10.24 -11.28
CA ILE A 176 1.46 11.26 -11.32
C ILE A 176 0.86 12.65 -11.15
N ALA A 177 -0.23 12.95 -11.88
CA ALA A 177 -0.96 14.21 -11.80
C ALA A 177 -1.42 14.51 -10.36
N SER A 178 -1.80 13.48 -9.59
CA SER A 178 -2.24 13.66 -8.21
C SER A 178 -1.15 14.12 -7.25
N GLU A 179 0.11 13.79 -7.54
CA GLU A 179 1.27 14.20 -6.73
C GLU A 179 1.78 15.59 -7.12
N GLN A 180 1.39 16.07 -8.31
CA GLN A 180 1.63 17.42 -8.78
C GLN A 180 0.48 18.32 -8.32
N ALA A 181 0.62 18.87 -7.11
CA ALA A 181 -0.40 19.66 -6.42
C ALA A 181 -0.83 20.98 -7.11
N THR A 182 -0.38 21.25 -8.34
CA THR A 182 -0.57 22.51 -9.08
C THR A 182 -1.33 22.30 -10.39
N LEU A 183 -2.36 21.47 -10.39
CA LEU A 183 -3.29 21.42 -11.51
C LEU A 183 -4.33 22.52 -11.32
N GLY A 184 -4.38 23.48 -12.24
CA GLY A 184 -5.38 24.54 -12.28
C GLY A 184 -6.82 23.99 -12.50
N THR A 185 -7.57 24.53 -13.45
CA THR A 185 -8.99 24.20 -13.68
C THR A 185 -9.28 22.70 -13.96
N GLY A 186 -8.29 21.89 -14.36
CA GLY A 186 -8.41 20.43 -14.51
C GLY A 186 -8.21 19.62 -13.22
N GLY A 187 -7.80 20.26 -12.11
CA GLY A 187 -7.45 19.62 -10.85
C GLY A 187 -8.62 18.92 -10.15
N HIS A 188 -9.87 19.31 -10.42
CA HIS A 188 -11.05 18.73 -9.78
C HIS A 188 -11.27 17.25 -10.13
N ILE A 189 -10.95 16.83 -11.36
CA ILE A 189 -11.11 15.41 -11.77
C ILE A 189 -10.04 14.55 -11.09
N VAL A 190 -8.79 15.01 -11.13
CA VAL A 190 -7.66 14.31 -10.51
C VAL A 190 -7.84 14.26 -8.99
N SER A 191 -8.19 15.38 -8.37
CA SER A 191 -8.51 15.46 -6.95
C SER A 191 -9.70 14.58 -6.60
N GLY A 192 -10.78 14.59 -7.37
CA GLY A 192 -11.92 13.70 -7.14
C GLY A 192 -11.55 12.22 -7.21
N TYR A 193 -10.71 11.84 -8.18
CA TYR A 193 -10.20 10.49 -8.33
C TYR A 193 -9.33 10.07 -7.14
N THR A 194 -8.38 10.92 -6.71
CA THR A 194 -7.41 10.57 -5.67
C THR A 194 -7.86 10.82 -4.24
N SER A 195 -8.91 11.62 -4.05
CA SER A 195 -9.54 11.80 -2.74
C SER A 195 -10.37 10.59 -2.32
N GLY A 196 -10.84 9.80 -3.28
CA GLY A 196 -11.63 8.59 -3.02
C GLY A 196 -10.79 7.32 -3.16
N GLY A 197 -10.28 6.77 -2.05
CA GLY A 197 -9.48 5.55 -2.08
C GLY A 197 -10.15 4.38 -2.81
N LEU A 198 -11.47 4.20 -2.64
CA LEU A 198 -12.25 3.20 -3.40
C LEU A 198 -12.31 3.50 -4.90
N LEU A 199 -12.44 4.77 -5.28
CA LEU A 199 -12.47 5.19 -6.68
C LEU A 199 -11.12 4.96 -7.37
N MET A 200 -10.02 5.17 -6.64
CA MET A 200 -8.67 4.85 -7.14
C MET A 200 -8.52 3.37 -7.51
N THR A 201 -9.23 2.46 -6.84
CA THR A 201 -9.16 1.02 -7.15
C THR A 201 -9.90 0.62 -8.42
N LEU A 202 -10.73 1.49 -9.01
CA LEU A 202 -11.65 1.12 -10.09
C LEU A 202 -10.92 0.64 -11.35
N ILE A 203 -9.91 1.40 -11.79
CA ILE A 203 -9.10 1.04 -12.96
C ILE A 203 -8.22 -0.19 -12.67
N PRO A 204 -7.41 -0.20 -11.58
CA PRO A 204 -6.58 -1.37 -11.27
C PRO A 204 -7.39 -2.66 -11.10
N ALA A 205 -8.51 -2.63 -10.38
CA ALA A 205 -9.31 -3.83 -10.15
C ALA A 205 -9.90 -4.38 -11.44
N ALA A 206 -10.49 -3.52 -12.28
CA ALA A 206 -11.01 -3.93 -13.57
C ALA A 206 -9.91 -4.53 -14.45
N ALA A 207 -8.77 -3.86 -14.53
CA ALA A 207 -7.69 -4.26 -15.42
C ALA A 207 -6.91 -5.49 -14.92
N ILE A 208 -6.74 -5.68 -13.61
CA ILE A 208 -6.20 -6.93 -13.04
C ILE A 208 -7.13 -8.11 -13.35
N CYS A 209 -8.44 -7.94 -13.21
CA CYS A 209 -9.40 -9.04 -13.43
C CYS A 209 -9.60 -9.41 -14.91
N SER A 210 -9.34 -8.49 -15.84
CA SER A 210 -9.66 -8.67 -17.27
C SER A 210 -8.45 -8.61 -18.20
N GLY A 211 -7.29 -8.19 -17.68
CA GLY A 211 -6.03 -8.05 -18.41
C GLY A 211 -5.06 -9.19 -18.15
N ARG A 212 -4.12 -9.34 -19.08
CA ARG A 212 -3.00 -10.28 -19.05
C ARG A 212 -1.78 -9.71 -18.34
N ALA A 213 -1.48 -8.42 -18.56
CA ALA A 213 -0.25 -7.79 -18.08
C ALA A 213 -0.44 -7.10 -16.71
N TRP A 214 -1.66 -6.64 -16.44
CA TRP A 214 -1.97 -5.82 -15.27
C TRP A 214 -1.64 -6.42 -13.91
N PRO A 215 -1.80 -7.73 -13.64
CA PRO A 215 -1.35 -8.32 -12.38
C PRO A 215 0.15 -8.08 -12.11
N TYR A 216 0.98 -8.10 -13.16
CA TYR A 216 2.43 -7.88 -13.08
C TYR A 216 2.78 -6.40 -13.02
N LEU A 217 2.16 -5.58 -13.89
CA LEU A 217 2.37 -4.14 -13.93
C LEU A 217 1.94 -3.46 -12.63
N MET A 218 0.86 -3.94 -12.01
CA MET A 218 0.32 -3.33 -10.80
C MET A 218 1.22 -3.57 -9.57
N VAL A 219 1.79 -4.77 -9.45
CA VAL A 219 2.67 -5.15 -8.33
C VAL A 219 4.05 -4.49 -8.41
N LEU A 220 4.50 -4.08 -9.60
CA LEU A 220 5.84 -3.52 -9.81
C LEU A 220 5.80 -2.03 -10.23
N PRO A 221 5.78 -1.66 -11.52
CA PRO A 221 5.98 -0.26 -11.90
C PRO A 221 4.83 0.65 -11.46
N ILE A 222 3.57 0.20 -11.47
CA ILE A 222 2.45 1.11 -11.17
C ILE A 222 2.41 1.46 -9.68
N VAL A 223 2.60 0.50 -8.77
CA VAL A 223 2.64 0.79 -7.32
C VAL A 223 3.86 1.64 -6.94
N ALA A 224 4.97 1.54 -7.68
CA ALA A 224 6.16 2.35 -7.46
C ALA A 224 6.03 3.78 -7.99
N ALA A 225 5.15 4.04 -8.96
CA ALA A 225 5.05 5.35 -9.61
C ALA A 225 4.82 6.53 -8.63
N PRO A 226 3.94 6.43 -7.61
CA PRO A 226 3.75 7.52 -6.65
C PRO A 226 5.01 7.83 -5.83
N ILE A 227 5.75 6.82 -5.36
CA ILE A 227 6.97 7.07 -4.58
C ILE A 227 8.10 7.61 -5.46
N VAL A 228 8.20 7.17 -6.71
CA VAL A 228 9.12 7.74 -7.71
C VAL A 228 8.80 9.22 -7.97
N ALA A 229 7.52 9.55 -8.15
CA ALA A 229 7.05 10.93 -8.36
C ALA A 229 7.33 11.84 -7.15
N LYS A 230 7.09 11.34 -5.92
CA LYS A 230 7.45 12.06 -4.69
C LYS A 230 8.95 12.26 -4.57
N SER A 231 9.72 11.23 -4.90
CA SER A 231 11.18 11.26 -4.83
C SER A 231 11.76 12.32 -5.77
N ILE A 232 11.39 12.31 -7.06
CA ILE A 232 11.93 13.31 -8.01
C ILE A 232 11.55 14.73 -7.59
N ARG A 233 10.35 14.94 -7.02
CA ARG A 233 9.94 16.23 -6.48
C ARG A 233 10.83 16.70 -5.34
N ALA A 234 11.09 15.84 -4.35
CA ALA A 234 11.96 16.21 -3.23
C ALA A 234 13.43 16.41 -3.63
N PHE A 235 13.92 15.66 -4.61
CA PHE A 235 15.34 15.67 -4.98
C PHE A 235 15.74 16.70 -6.02
N ASN A 236 14.88 16.96 -6.99
CA ASN A 236 15.20 17.83 -8.13
C ASN A 236 14.48 19.17 -8.09
N TYR A 237 13.39 19.27 -7.34
CA TYR A 237 12.50 20.44 -7.33
C TYR A 237 12.30 21.02 -5.92
N SER A 238 13.18 20.69 -4.97
CA SER A 238 13.28 21.35 -3.68
C SER A 238 14.14 22.62 -3.77
N ASP A 239 14.10 23.46 -2.72
CA ASP A 239 14.88 24.70 -2.67
C ASP A 239 16.40 24.46 -2.79
N THR A 240 16.87 23.27 -2.39
CA THR A 240 18.25 22.81 -2.54
C THR A 240 18.30 21.47 -3.28
N PRO A 241 18.31 21.47 -4.63
CA PRO A 241 18.35 20.25 -5.41
C PRO A 241 19.60 19.41 -5.12
N HIS A 242 19.42 18.11 -4.90
CA HIS A 242 20.53 17.18 -4.68
C HIS A 242 21.17 16.70 -5.99
N PHE A 243 20.40 16.74 -7.09
CA PHE A 243 20.82 16.32 -8.41
C PHE A 243 20.53 17.39 -9.45
N SER A 244 21.31 17.37 -10.53
CA SER A 244 20.89 18.06 -11.76
C SER A 244 19.57 17.46 -12.27
N SER A 245 18.81 18.25 -13.03
CA SER A 245 17.53 17.79 -13.60
C SER A 245 17.69 16.47 -14.36
N GLY A 246 18.66 16.40 -15.28
CA GLY A 246 18.93 15.18 -16.05
C GLY A 246 19.35 13.98 -15.19
N THR A 247 20.21 14.20 -14.20
CA THR A 247 20.68 13.11 -13.31
C THR A 247 19.54 12.54 -12.47
N GLY A 248 18.70 13.38 -11.87
CA GLY A 248 17.58 12.89 -11.05
C GLY A 248 16.52 12.17 -11.89
N TRP A 249 16.16 12.69 -13.07
CA TRP A 249 15.25 11.98 -13.97
C TRP A 249 15.80 10.62 -14.40
N LEU A 250 17.12 10.51 -14.62
CA LEU A 250 17.75 9.23 -14.94
C LEU A 250 17.74 8.26 -13.75
N VAL A 251 18.24 8.69 -12.59
CA VAL A 251 18.51 7.82 -11.43
C VAL A 251 17.26 7.50 -10.61
N ILE A 252 16.35 8.46 -10.46
CA ILE A 252 15.14 8.30 -9.62
C ILE A 252 13.97 7.76 -10.44
N VAL A 253 13.86 8.16 -11.71
CA VAL A 253 12.70 7.81 -12.56
C VAL A 253 13.05 6.74 -13.57
N ALA A 254 13.92 7.03 -14.54
CA ALA A 254 14.13 6.17 -15.70
C ALA A 254 14.69 4.80 -15.32
N ILE A 255 15.75 4.74 -14.51
CA ILE A 255 16.38 3.48 -14.12
C ILE A 255 15.43 2.60 -13.28
N PRO A 256 14.84 3.07 -12.16
CA PRO A 256 13.93 2.24 -11.36
C PRO A 256 12.70 1.77 -12.15
N MET A 257 12.09 2.67 -12.94
CA MET A 257 10.91 2.32 -13.72
C MET A 257 11.24 1.34 -14.86
N ALA A 258 12.41 1.47 -15.50
CA ALA A 258 12.86 0.52 -16.51
C ALA A 258 13.11 -0.87 -15.90
N ILE A 259 13.79 -0.95 -14.75
CA ILE A 259 14.03 -2.21 -14.04
C ILE A 259 12.71 -2.88 -13.66
N LEU A 260 11.78 -2.14 -13.05
CA LEU A 260 10.48 -2.69 -12.63
C LEU A 260 9.61 -3.10 -13.82
N SER A 261 9.63 -2.33 -14.91
CA SER A 261 8.88 -2.67 -16.13
C SER A 261 9.44 -3.90 -16.82
N TYR A 262 10.77 -3.98 -16.94
CA TYR A 262 11.44 -5.16 -17.47
C TYR A 262 11.15 -6.40 -16.62
N ALA A 263 11.25 -6.28 -15.29
CA ALA A 263 10.93 -7.37 -14.38
C ALA A 263 9.45 -7.80 -14.48
N ALA A 264 8.51 -6.85 -14.64
CA ALA A 264 7.11 -7.17 -14.83
C ALA A 264 6.87 -7.97 -16.12
N ILE A 265 7.53 -7.58 -17.22
CA ILE A 265 7.45 -8.29 -18.51
C ILE A 265 8.07 -9.69 -18.38
N GLU A 266 9.23 -9.81 -17.76
CA GLU A 266 9.92 -11.08 -17.58
C GLU A 266 9.09 -12.05 -16.71
N LEU A 267 8.51 -11.56 -15.61
CA LEU A 267 7.62 -12.36 -14.76
C LEU A 267 6.33 -12.75 -15.48
N MET A 268 5.81 -11.90 -16.35
CA MET A 268 4.66 -12.22 -17.19
C MET A 268 4.98 -13.35 -18.17
N ILE A 269 6.12 -13.25 -18.88
CA ILE A 269 6.58 -14.28 -19.82
C ILE A 269 6.79 -15.60 -19.08
N ARG A 270 7.47 -15.58 -17.93
CA ARG A 270 7.68 -16.78 -17.10
C ARG A 270 6.38 -17.36 -16.55
N GLY A 271 5.41 -16.51 -16.20
CA GLY A 271 4.06 -16.92 -15.82
C GLY A 271 3.36 -17.72 -16.91
N HIS A 272 3.50 -17.32 -18.18
CA HIS A 272 3.01 -18.10 -19.32
C HIS A 272 3.72 -19.45 -19.47
N HIS A 273 4.98 -19.53 -19.06
CA HIS A 273 5.75 -20.78 -18.99
C HIS A 273 5.58 -21.54 -17.65
N LYS A 274 4.47 -21.33 -16.94
CA LYS A 274 4.11 -22.03 -15.70
C LYS A 274 5.12 -21.87 -14.56
N GLN A 275 5.73 -20.69 -14.42
CA GLN A 275 6.53 -20.35 -13.23
C GLN A 275 5.73 -20.60 -11.95
N SER A 276 6.42 -21.08 -10.89
CA SER A 276 5.79 -21.19 -9.59
C SER A 276 5.43 -19.84 -9.00
N THR A 277 4.27 -19.78 -8.33
CA THR A 277 3.84 -18.59 -7.57
C THR A 277 4.87 -18.19 -6.51
N ARG A 278 5.62 -19.17 -5.96
CA ARG A 278 6.71 -18.92 -5.01
C ARG A 278 7.83 -18.10 -5.64
N SER A 279 8.31 -18.51 -6.81
CA SER A 279 9.39 -17.80 -7.51
C SER A 279 8.94 -16.39 -7.89
N PHE A 280 7.72 -16.26 -8.42
CA PHE A 280 7.12 -14.96 -8.72
C PHE A 280 7.09 -14.05 -7.47
N ALA A 281 6.51 -14.53 -6.37
CA ALA A 281 6.37 -13.76 -5.14
C ALA A 281 7.73 -13.35 -4.56
N ALA A 282 8.72 -14.26 -4.57
CA ALA A 282 10.05 -13.96 -4.04
C ALA A 282 10.76 -12.86 -4.84
N VAL A 283 10.71 -12.91 -6.18
CA VAL A 283 11.33 -11.87 -7.04
C VAL A 283 10.59 -10.55 -6.89
N ALA A 284 9.26 -10.56 -6.97
CA ALA A 284 8.45 -9.35 -6.84
C ALA A 284 8.65 -8.68 -5.48
N LEU A 285 8.70 -9.47 -4.40
CA LEU A 285 8.90 -8.96 -3.04
C LEU A 285 10.31 -8.38 -2.85
N LEU A 286 11.35 -9.00 -3.42
CA LEU A 286 12.71 -8.44 -3.40
C LEU A 286 12.77 -7.09 -4.11
N LEU A 287 12.25 -7.02 -5.34
CA LEU A 287 12.27 -5.79 -6.14
C LEU A 287 11.52 -4.66 -5.44
N THR A 288 10.29 -4.92 -5.01
CA THR A 288 9.49 -3.93 -4.26
C THR A 288 10.17 -3.51 -2.97
N THR A 289 10.68 -4.46 -2.17
CA THR A 289 11.39 -4.15 -0.91
C THR A 289 12.54 -3.19 -1.16
N PHE A 290 13.45 -3.49 -2.10
CA PHE A 290 14.62 -2.65 -2.32
C PHE A 290 14.32 -1.34 -3.06
N THR A 291 13.31 -1.30 -3.95
CA THR A 291 12.88 -0.04 -4.55
C THR A 291 12.30 0.89 -3.50
N PHE A 292 11.35 0.41 -2.69
CA PHE A 292 10.74 1.26 -1.65
C PHE A 292 11.74 1.59 -0.54
N PHE A 293 12.55 0.63 -0.11
CA PHE A 293 13.61 0.89 0.88
C PHE A 293 14.59 1.95 0.37
N GLY A 294 15.11 1.82 -0.85
CA GLY A 294 16.04 2.79 -1.44
C GLY A 294 15.43 4.18 -1.59
N LEU A 295 14.27 4.28 -2.25
CA LEU A 295 13.59 5.55 -2.48
C LEU A 295 13.16 6.21 -1.17
N ASN A 296 12.66 5.46 -0.17
CA ASN A 296 12.29 6.03 1.12
C ASN A 296 13.51 6.43 1.95
N THR A 297 14.59 5.65 1.93
CA THR A 297 15.84 5.98 2.65
C THR A 297 16.31 7.36 2.24
N GLU A 298 16.39 7.57 0.93
CA GLU A 298 16.81 8.82 0.35
C GLU A 298 15.73 9.91 0.56
N PHE A 299 14.48 9.71 0.12
CA PHE A 299 13.41 10.74 0.14
C PHE A 299 13.21 11.36 1.52
N PHE A 300 13.26 10.55 2.57
CA PHE A 300 13.04 11.01 3.93
C PHE A 300 14.33 11.42 4.66
N GLY A 301 15.48 11.44 3.98
CA GLY A 301 16.76 11.81 4.56
C GLY A 301 17.15 10.93 5.75
N HIS A 302 16.88 9.62 5.66
CA HIS A 302 17.15 8.71 6.77
C HIS A 302 18.65 8.71 7.08
N GLY A 303 18.98 9.08 8.32
CA GLY A 303 20.35 8.99 8.80
C GLY A 303 20.71 7.52 8.94
N TRP A 304 21.55 7.01 8.04
CA TRP A 304 22.24 5.75 8.27
C TRP A 304 22.89 5.76 9.67
N PRO A 305 23.04 4.61 10.35
CA PRO A 305 23.55 4.58 11.73
C PRO A 305 24.92 5.26 11.93
N TRP A 306 25.69 5.39 10.86
CA TRP A 306 27.00 6.05 10.80
C TRP A 306 26.96 7.55 10.41
N ARG A 307 25.78 8.12 10.17
CA ARG A 307 25.56 9.57 10.00
C ARG A 307 24.94 10.16 11.27
N GLN A 308 24.72 11.47 11.30
CA GLN A 308 23.98 12.11 12.38
C GLN A 308 22.56 11.52 12.49
N TRP A 309 22.18 11.15 13.71
CA TRP A 309 20.89 10.52 13.98
C TRP A 309 19.77 11.56 13.95
N THR A 310 18.65 11.16 13.37
CA THR A 310 17.42 11.97 13.31
C THR A 310 16.27 11.19 13.92
N GLY A 311 15.11 11.86 14.07
CA GLY A 311 13.85 11.23 14.50
C GLY A 311 13.44 9.98 13.70
N ARG A 312 14.03 9.77 12.53
CA ARG A 312 13.72 8.67 11.61
C ARG A 312 14.77 7.55 11.60
N THR A 313 15.96 7.78 12.17
CA THR A 313 17.04 6.78 12.21
C THR A 313 16.62 5.44 12.85
N PRO A 314 15.85 5.42 13.95
CA PRO A 314 15.36 4.16 14.50
C PRO A 314 14.47 3.35 13.55
N ASN A 315 13.51 3.99 12.87
CA ASN A 315 12.68 3.32 11.86
C ASN A 315 13.52 2.77 10.71
N GLN A 316 14.54 3.50 10.26
CA GLN A 316 15.46 3.03 9.22
C GLN A 316 16.19 1.75 9.63
N ILE A 317 16.66 1.67 10.88
CA ILE A 317 17.32 0.48 11.42
C ILE A 317 16.36 -0.70 11.41
N ILE A 318 15.13 -0.51 11.90
CA ILE A 318 14.07 -1.53 11.88
C ILE A 318 13.81 -2.00 10.45
N PHE A 319 13.60 -1.08 9.50
CA PHE A 319 13.35 -1.42 8.11
C PHE A 319 14.54 -2.10 7.44
N THR A 320 15.77 -1.76 7.82
CA THR A 320 16.97 -2.44 7.32
C THR A 320 16.99 -3.89 7.79
N VAL A 321 16.72 -4.15 9.06
CA VAL A 321 16.60 -5.52 9.60
C VAL A 321 15.48 -6.29 8.89
N CYS A 322 14.31 -5.68 8.71
CA CYS A 322 13.19 -6.28 7.99
C CYS A 322 13.56 -6.60 6.53
N ALA A 323 14.20 -5.67 5.82
CA ALA A 323 14.63 -5.87 4.43
C ALA A 323 15.65 -7.01 4.32
N MET A 324 16.61 -7.10 5.25
CA MET A 324 17.57 -8.22 5.30
C MET A 324 16.89 -9.56 5.58
N ALA A 325 15.96 -9.61 6.55
CA ALA A 325 15.21 -10.82 6.87
C ALA A 325 14.36 -11.30 5.68
N LEU A 326 13.61 -10.38 5.04
CA LEU A 326 12.85 -10.66 3.83
C LEU A 326 13.75 -11.13 2.69
N THR A 327 14.93 -10.52 2.53
CA THR A 327 15.90 -10.93 1.51
C THR A 327 16.34 -12.37 1.73
N GLY A 328 16.73 -12.71 2.96
CA GLY A 328 17.10 -14.08 3.33
C GLY A 328 15.98 -15.08 3.01
N LEU A 329 14.75 -14.77 3.40
CA LEU A 329 13.59 -15.61 3.12
C LEU A 329 13.35 -15.78 1.62
N CYS A 330 13.33 -14.70 0.84
CA CYS A 330 13.14 -14.77 -0.61
C CYS A 330 14.24 -15.58 -1.30
N LEU A 331 15.51 -15.39 -0.91
CA LEU A 331 16.62 -16.17 -1.47
C LEU A 331 16.50 -17.66 -1.13
N THR A 332 16.08 -18.01 0.09
CA THR A 332 15.83 -19.42 0.43
C THR A 332 14.68 -20.01 -0.38
N MET A 333 13.63 -19.22 -0.66
CA MET A 333 12.51 -19.64 -1.49
C MET A 333 12.91 -19.84 -2.95
N LEU A 334 13.81 -19.01 -3.49
CA LEU A 334 14.32 -19.14 -4.85
C LEU A 334 15.30 -20.32 -5.02
N ARG A 335 16.01 -20.71 -3.96
CA ARG A 335 16.92 -21.87 -3.98
C ARG A 335 16.19 -23.20 -3.91
N ARG A 336 14.98 -23.24 -3.33
CA ARG A 336 14.18 -24.47 -3.28
C ARG A 336 13.70 -24.80 -4.70
N ARG A 337 14.21 -25.90 -5.27
CA ARG A 337 13.70 -26.43 -6.54
C ARG A 337 12.21 -26.71 -6.38
N ASP A 338 11.41 -26.19 -7.31
CA ASP A 338 10.03 -26.62 -7.40
C ASP A 338 10.02 -28.12 -7.74
N PRO A 339 9.19 -28.94 -7.07
CA PRO A 339 9.04 -30.32 -7.46
C PRO A 339 8.62 -30.31 -8.94
N LEU A 340 9.40 -30.98 -9.79
CA LEU A 340 8.97 -31.26 -11.15
C LEU A 340 7.55 -31.82 -11.05
N GLN A 341 6.59 -31.24 -11.78
CA GLN A 341 5.29 -31.88 -12.02
C GLN A 341 5.57 -33.16 -12.81
N SER A 342 6.05 -34.21 -12.14
CA SER A 342 6.15 -35.54 -12.73
C SER A 342 4.73 -36.06 -12.85
N GLY A 343 4.23 -36.08 -14.08
CA GLY A 343 3.02 -36.80 -14.42
C GLY A 343 3.18 -38.26 -13.98
N SER A 344 2.38 -38.66 -13.01
CA SER A 344 1.72 -39.97 -12.94
C SER A 344 0.83 -39.94 -11.70
N VAL A 345 -0.46 -39.70 -11.94
CA VAL A 345 -1.49 -40.13 -11.00
C VAL A 345 -1.44 -41.65 -11.05
N ILE A 346 -0.72 -42.26 -10.11
CA ILE A 346 -0.96 -43.66 -9.76
C ILE A 346 -2.33 -43.64 -9.08
N GLU A 347 -3.35 -44.05 -9.84
CA GLU A 347 -4.63 -44.48 -9.28
C GLU A 347 -4.34 -45.53 -8.19
N ARG A 348 -4.50 -45.14 -6.93
CA ARG A 348 -4.77 -46.12 -5.88
C ARG A 348 -6.29 -46.26 -5.82
N ARG A 349 -6.75 -47.36 -6.42
CA ARG A 349 -8.07 -47.95 -6.16
C ARG A 349 -8.24 -48.27 -4.68
#